data_AF-A0A965HJZ2-F1
#
_entry.id   AF-A0A965HJZ2-F1
#
_cell.length_a   1.000
_cell.length_b   1.000
_cell.length_c   1.000
_cell.angle_alpha   90.00
_cell.angle_beta   90.00
_cell.angle_gamma   90.00
#
_symmetry.space_group_name_H-M   'P 1'
#
loop_
_entity.id
_entity.type
_entity.pdbx_description
1 polymer ?
#
loop_
_entity_poly.entity_id
_entity_poly.type
_entity_poly.pdbx_seq_one_letter_code
_entity_poly.pdbx_strand_id
1 'polypeptide(L)'
;MQAIFRPKNTLNWVLQEFAGPDARDFLNRMTTVNVQQLRPSEGGLGFFLSASGKIRAQFFLGCVSEDRFVFEYDAGKNGEWISALSGTIEQFTFAERQQLSSPSSNECIWIFLGSGQDLPGREALSGSLILEHGSRDFGLVWFSVWGESELLRSWQLKYFAEAQLWDWSELDRRR
;
A
#
# COMPACT_ATOMS: atom_id res chain seq x y z
N MET A 1 -9.71 -19.17 -7.52
CA MET A 1 -9.77 -18.23 -8.65
C MET A 1 -8.71 -17.19 -8.40
N GLN A 2 -7.82 -16.98 -9.36
CA GLN A 2 -6.76 -15.97 -9.27
C GLN A 2 -7.12 -14.84 -10.23
N ALA A 3 -6.96 -13.61 -9.78
CA ALA A 3 -7.23 -12.44 -10.61
C ALA A 3 -6.17 -11.36 -10.38
N ILE A 4 -5.85 -10.66 -11.47
CA ILE A 4 -4.96 -9.50 -11.44
C ILE A 4 -5.75 -8.27 -11.85
N PHE A 5 -5.59 -7.20 -11.07
CA PHE A 5 -6.21 -5.90 -11.33
C PHE A 5 -5.13 -4.83 -11.41
N ARG A 6 -5.29 -3.87 -12.33
CA ARG A 6 -4.42 -2.69 -12.46
C ARG A 6 -5.23 -1.43 -12.12
N PRO A 7 -4.92 -0.70 -11.03
CA PRO A 7 -5.74 0.40 -10.55
C PRO A 7 -5.79 1.64 -11.46
N LYS A 8 -4.94 1.70 -12.51
CA LYS A 8 -4.69 2.88 -13.37
C LYS A 8 -5.92 3.49 -14.07
N ASN A 9 -7.08 2.80 -14.14
CA ASN A 9 -8.22 3.28 -14.91
C ASN A 9 -9.31 3.99 -14.08
N THR A 10 -9.33 3.82 -12.76
CA THR A 10 -10.40 4.37 -11.89
C THR A 10 -9.92 4.92 -10.56
N LEU A 11 -8.75 4.49 -10.08
CA LEU A 11 -8.20 4.90 -8.79
C LEU A 11 -6.86 5.60 -8.98
N ASN A 12 -6.63 6.69 -8.25
CA ASN A 12 -5.33 7.32 -8.19
C ASN A 12 -4.50 6.66 -7.08
N TRP A 13 -4.27 5.35 -7.23
CA TRP A 13 -3.61 4.56 -6.20
C TRP A 13 -2.12 4.91 -6.14
N VAL A 14 -1.66 5.38 -4.99
CA VAL A 14 -0.31 5.91 -4.79
C VAL A 14 0.41 5.21 -3.65
N LEU A 15 1.74 5.24 -3.74
CA LEU A 15 2.66 4.80 -2.69
C LEU A 15 3.50 6.00 -2.26
N GLN A 16 3.58 6.27 -0.95
CA GLN A 16 4.53 7.22 -0.39
C GLN A 16 5.44 6.52 0.62
N GLU A 17 6.74 6.74 0.49
CA GLU A 17 7.73 6.22 1.43
C GLU A 17 7.98 7.23 2.54
N PHE A 18 8.08 6.73 3.77
CA PHE A 18 8.40 7.48 4.96
C PHE A 18 9.56 6.83 5.69
N ALA A 19 10.71 7.49 5.69
CA ALA A 19 11.96 6.94 6.20
C ALA A 19 12.64 7.88 7.19
N GLY A 20 13.30 7.32 8.20
CA GLY A 20 14.11 8.05 9.17
C GLY A 20 14.22 7.33 10.52
N PRO A 21 15.23 7.65 11.34
CA PRO A 21 15.44 7.00 12.64
C PRO A 21 14.25 7.14 13.60
N ASP A 22 13.48 8.22 13.46
CA ASP A 22 12.32 8.50 14.32
C ASP A 22 11.00 8.00 13.71
N ALA A 23 11.03 7.39 12.52
CA ALA A 23 9.82 7.08 11.75
C ALA A 23 8.86 6.17 12.52
N ARG A 24 9.38 5.13 13.17
CA ARG A 24 8.58 4.16 13.94
C ARG A 24 7.84 4.81 15.10
N ASP A 25 8.55 5.61 15.91
CA ASP A 25 7.95 6.29 17.06
C ASP A 25 6.90 7.31 16.61
N PHE A 26 7.24 8.13 15.61
CA PHE A 26 6.31 9.10 15.05
C PHE A 26 5.03 8.44 14.53
N LEU A 27 5.15 7.41 13.69
CA LEU A 27 3.99 6.73 13.12
C LEU A 27 3.15 6.04 14.20
N ASN A 28 3.78 5.50 15.24
CA ASN A 28 3.05 4.89 16.36
C ASN A 28 2.23 5.92 17.16
N ARG A 29 2.72 7.15 17.29
CA ARG A 29 1.99 8.24 17.96
C ARG A 29 0.88 8.82 17.10
N MET A 30 1.12 8.90 15.80
CA MET A 30 0.28 9.69 14.89
C MET A 30 -0.80 8.86 14.18
N THR A 31 -0.63 7.55 14.09
CA THR A 31 -1.57 6.67 13.37
C THR A 31 -2.30 5.74 14.34
N THR A 32 -3.39 5.13 13.87
CA THR A 32 -4.11 4.08 14.63
C THR A 32 -3.44 2.71 14.55
N VAL A 33 -2.33 2.57 13.82
CA VAL A 33 -1.64 1.28 13.65
C VAL A 33 -0.70 1.06 14.83
N ASN A 34 -0.63 -0.17 15.36
CA ASN A 34 0.34 -0.52 16.39
C ASN A 34 1.72 -0.76 15.76
N VAL A 35 2.37 0.32 15.35
CA VAL A 35 3.60 0.29 14.55
C VAL A 35 4.74 -0.39 15.32
N GLN A 36 4.76 -0.32 16.65
CA GLN A 36 5.78 -0.99 17.47
C GLN A 36 5.78 -2.51 17.31
N GLN A 37 4.65 -3.12 16.92
CA GLN A 37 4.54 -4.57 16.72
C GLN A 37 4.75 -5.01 15.27
N LEU A 38 4.77 -4.08 14.32
CA LEU A 38 4.96 -4.41 12.91
C LEU A 38 6.39 -4.89 12.63
N ARG A 39 6.48 -6.07 12.01
CA ARG A 39 7.72 -6.63 11.46
C ARG A 39 7.89 -6.22 10.00
N PRO A 40 9.11 -6.29 9.45
CA PRO A 40 9.31 -6.10 8.01
C PRO A 40 8.39 -7.00 7.17
N SER A 41 7.82 -6.43 6.11
CA SER A 41 6.79 -7.02 5.24
C SER A 41 5.39 -7.18 5.85
N GLU A 42 5.17 -6.76 7.10
CA GLU A 42 3.83 -6.67 7.67
C GLU A 42 3.25 -5.26 7.46
N GLY A 43 1.93 -5.16 7.58
CA GLY A 43 1.24 -3.89 7.50
C GLY A 43 -0.17 -3.97 8.04
N GLY A 44 -0.88 -2.85 7.96
CA GLY A 44 -2.26 -2.80 8.39
C GLY A 44 -2.97 -1.53 7.98
N LEU A 45 -4.29 -1.58 8.00
CA LEU A 45 -5.13 -0.42 7.76
C LEU A 45 -4.96 0.60 8.90
N GLY A 46 -4.61 1.82 8.54
CA GLY A 46 -4.36 2.93 9.43
C GLY A 46 -5.20 4.15 9.11
N PHE A 47 -5.36 4.99 10.12
CA PHE A 47 -5.99 6.30 10.01
C PHE A 47 -5.12 7.36 10.66
N PHE A 48 -5.10 8.56 10.07
CA PHE A 48 -4.73 9.78 10.78
C PHE A 48 -6.00 10.38 11.38
N LEU A 49 -5.95 10.72 12.67
CA LEU A 49 -7.06 11.30 13.39
C LEU A 49 -6.76 12.75 13.78
N SER A 50 -7.80 13.59 13.76
CA SER A 50 -7.74 14.91 14.40
C SER A 50 -7.72 14.78 15.92
N ALA A 51 -7.40 15.87 16.62
CA ALA A 51 -7.51 15.95 18.09
C ALA A 51 -8.92 15.64 18.63
N SER A 52 -9.97 15.77 17.79
CA SER A 52 -11.36 15.40 18.12
C SER A 52 -11.74 13.95 17.77
N GLY A 53 -10.78 13.13 17.32
CA GLY A 53 -11.01 11.74 16.91
C GLY A 53 -11.59 11.56 15.50
N LYS A 54 -11.85 12.63 14.74
CA LYS A 54 -12.31 12.54 13.35
C LYS A 54 -11.21 12.05 12.41
N ILE A 55 -11.55 11.18 11.47
CA ILE A 55 -10.64 10.68 10.42
C ILE A 55 -10.24 11.84 9.49
N ARG A 56 -8.93 11.99 9.27
CA ARG A 56 -8.31 12.94 8.34
C ARG A 56 -7.84 12.27 7.06
N ALA A 57 -7.28 11.07 7.19
CA ALA A 57 -6.83 10.25 6.07
C ALA A 57 -6.93 8.76 6.46
N GLN A 58 -7.18 7.92 5.46
CA GLN A 58 -7.16 6.46 5.55
C GLN A 58 -6.06 5.95 4.61
N PHE A 59 -5.31 4.95 5.06
CA PHE A 59 -4.21 4.36 4.29
C PHE A 59 -3.94 2.93 4.77
N PHE A 60 -3.25 2.16 3.96
CA PHE A 60 -2.55 0.97 4.41
C PHE A 60 -1.10 1.35 4.73
N LEU A 61 -0.64 1.00 5.93
CA LEU A 61 0.75 1.24 6.36
C LEU A 61 1.53 -0.06 6.25
N GLY A 62 2.55 -0.09 5.39
CA GLY A 62 3.50 -1.20 5.29
C GLY A 62 4.81 -0.91 6.00
N CYS A 63 5.36 -1.90 6.71
CA CYS A 63 6.67 -1.84 7.33
C CYS A 63 7.70 -2.46 6.40
N VAL A 64 8.66 -1.68 5.90
CA VAL A 64 9.70 -2.18 4.98
C VAL A 64 10.96 -2.56 5.75
N SER A 65 11.38 -1.73 6.71
CA SER A 65 12.45 -1.99 7.68
C SER A 65 12.11 -1.31 9.02
N GLU A 66 13.01 -1.33 10.00
CA GLU A 66 12.78 -0.70 11.30
C GLU A 66 12.53 0.82 11.20
N ASP A 67 13.16 1.45 10.23
CA ASP A 67 13.23 2.89 9.98
C ASP A 67 12.59 3.33 8.65
N ARG A 68 12.00 2.40 7.89
CA ARG A 68 11.37 2.68 6.58
C ARG A 68 9.98 2.06 6.49
N PHE A 69 9.02 2.91 6.19
CA PHE A 69 7.61 2.58 6.08
C PHE A 69 7.05 3.10 4.77
N VAL A 70 5.90 2.57 4.36
CA VAL A 70 5.18 3.05 3.19
C VAL A 70 3.71 3.24 3.51
N PHE A 71 3.14 4.29 2.93
CA PHE A 71 1.71 4.54 2.89
C PHE A 71 1.20 4.16 1.51
N GLU A 72 0.22 3.28 1.47
CA GLU A 72 -0.53 2.95 0.27
C GLU A 72 -1.98 3.42 0.42
N TYR A 73 -2.46 4.21 -0.54
CA TYR A 73 -3.80 4.78 -0.48
C TYR A 73 -4.24 5.31 -1.85
N ASP A 74 -5.53 5.63 -1.99
CA ASP A 74 -6.04 6.40 -3.11
C ASP A 74 -5.75 7.87 -2.88
N ALA A 75 -5.01 8.54 -3.76
CA ALA A 75 -4.74 9.97 -3.67
C ALA A 75 -6.00 10.82 -3.90
N GLY A 76 -7.11 10.22 -4.33
CA GLY A 76 -8.36 10.89 -4.60
C GLY A 76 -8.31 11.70 -5.90
N LYS A 77 -9.44 12.32 -6.23
CA LYS A 77 -9.57 13.14 -7.44
C LYS A 77 -8.66 14.36 -7.32
N ASN A 78 -7.77 14.54 -8.29
CA ASN A 78 -6.78 15.63 -8.30
C ASN A 78 -5.79 15.64 -7.12
N GLY A 79 -5.64 14.54 -6.37
CA GLY A 79 -4.66 14.45 -5.30
C GLY A 79 -5.06 15.10 -3.97
N GLU A 80 -6.36 15.32 -3.72
CA GLU A 80 -6.81 15.91 -2.46
C GLU A 80 -6.41 15.10 -1.21
N TRP A 81 -6.41 13.76 -1.28
CA TRP A 81 -6.13 12.92 -0.11
C TRP A 81 -4.63 12.82 0.16
N ILE A 82 -3.79 12.81 -0.88
CA ILE A 82 -2.33 12.94 -0.73
C ILE A 82 -1.97 14.28 -0.10
N SER A 83 -2.58 15.39 -0.52
CA SER A 83 -2.35 16.69 0.12
C SER A 83 -2.79 16.69 1.59
N ALA A 84 -3.92 16.08 1.93
CA ALA A 84 -4.39 15.99 3.31
C ALA A 84 -3.45 15.15 4.20
N LEU A 85 -2.95 14.03 3.68
CA LEU A 85 -2.00 13.16 4.38
C LEU A 85 -0.65 13.87 4.57
N SER A 86 -0.08 14.41 3.50
CA SER A 86 1.19 15.13 3.56
C SER A 86 1.12 16.36 4.48
N GLY A 87 0.05 17.14 4.41
CA GLY A 87 -0.15 18.28 5.32
C GLY A 87 -0.32 17.86 6.78
N THR A 88 -0.91 16.69 7.04
CA THR A 88 -0.98 16.14 8.40
C THR A 88 0.41 15.77 8.91
N ILE A 89 1.21 15.07 8.10
CA ILE A 89 2.58 14.69 8.47
C ILE A 89 3.42 15.95 8.77
N GLU A 90 3.43 16.91 7.83
CA GLU A 90 4.18 18.16 7.97
C GLU A 90 3.77 18.96 9.22
N GLN A 91 2.48 19.00 9.56
CA GLN A 91 1.99 19.68 10.76
C GLN A 91 2.60 19.12 12.06
N PHE A 92 2.95 17.84 12.09
CA PHE A 92 3.45 17.17 13.30
C PHE A 92 4.95 16.84 13.26
N THR A 93 5.62 17.06 12.12
CA THR A 93 7.07 16.96 11.98
C THR A 93 7.70 18.30 12.37
N PHE A 94 8.28 18.40 13.58
CA PHE A 94 8.93 19.62 14.07
C PHE A 94 10.45 19.52 14.11
N ALA A 95 10.99 18.38 14.55
CA ALA A 95 12.42 18.18 14.75
C ALA A 95 12.90 16.77 14.35
N GLU A 96 11.98 15.93 13.89
CA GLU A 96 12.23 14.56 13.49
C GLU A 96 13.05 14.51 12.19
N ARG A 97 13.99 13.56 12.12
CA ARG A 97 14.85 13.39 10.93
C ARG A 97 14.20 12.45 9.93
N GLN A 98 13.06 12.85 9.37
CA GLN A 98 12.27 12.00 8.48
C GLN A 98 12.17 12.59 7.09
N GLN A 99 12.00 11.72 6.09
CA GLN A 99 11.78 12.09 4.71
C GLN A 99 10.54 11.39 4.18
N LEU A 100 9.63 12.17 3.62
CA LEU A 100 8.51 11.67 2.83
C LEU A 100 8.89 11.77 1.35
N SER A 101 8.79 10.67 0.62
CA SER A 101 9.09 10.64 -0.81
C SER A 101 8.06 9.83 -1.59
N SER A 102 7.95 10.08 -2.89
CA SER A 102 7.10 9.29 -3.79
C SER A 102 8.02 8.58 -4.78
N PRO A 103 8.02 7.24 -4.87
CA PRO A 103 8.79 6.53 -5.87
C PRO A 103 8.26 6.88 -7.26
N SER A 104 9.08 7.55 -8.07
CA SER A 104 8.65 8.16 -9.34
C SER A 104 8.36 7.16 -10.47
N SER A 105 8.71 5.88 -10.32
CA SER A 105 8.69 4.89 -11.40
C SER A 105 7.99 3.57 -11.05
N ASN A 106 7.36 3.47 -9.88
CA ASN A 106 6.72 2.23 -9.45
C ASN A 106 5.31 2.12 -10.02
N GLU A 107 5.01 1.00 -10.67
CA GLU A 107 3.65 0.58 -10.97
C GLU A 107 3.09 -0.27 -9.84
N CYS A 108 1.77 -0.25 -9.68
CA CYS A 108 1.04 -1.14 -8.79
C CYS A 108 0.23 -2.15 -9.61
N ILE A 109 0.26 -3.42 -9.18
CA ILE A 109 -0.73 -4.42 -9.55
C ILE A 109 -1.35 -4.99 -8.29
N TRP A 110 -2.66 -5.25 -8.32
CA TRP A 110 -3.38 -5.93 -7.26
C TRP A 110 -3.63 -7.38 -7.66
N ILE A 111 -3.49 -8.28 -6.69
CA ILE A 111 -3.49 -9.71 -6.94
C ILE A 111 -4.40 -10.37 -5.92
N PHE A 112 -5.48 -10.96 -6.40
CA PHE A 112 -6.45 -11.66 -5.58
C PHE A 112 -6.19 -13.15 -5.69
N LEU A 113 -5.87 -13.78 -4.55
CA LEU A 113 -5.60 -15.20 -4.48
C LEU A 113 -6.72 -15.93 -3.72
N GLY A 114 -6.81 -17.24 -3.90
CA GLY A 114 -7.68 -18.06 -3.05
C GLY A 114 -7.21 -18.07 -1.60
N SER A 115 -8.12 -18.35 -0.66
CA SER A 115 -7.76 -18.50 0.76
C SER A 115 -6.61 -19.49 0.94
N GLY A 116 -5.56 -19.08 1.68
CA GLY A 116 -4.39 -19.91 1.97
C GLY A 116 -3.42 -20.12 0.80
N GLN A 117 -3.55 -19.37 -0.29
CA GLN A 117 -2.58 -19.38 -1.39
C GLN A 117 -1.53 -18.28 -1.21
N ASP A 118 -0.26 -18.66 -1.35
CA ASP A 118 0.85 -17.73 -1.40
C ASP A 118 1.01 -17.11 -2.80
N LEU A 119 1.68 -15.95 -2.84
CA LEU A 119 2.02 -15.28 -4.09
C LEU A 119 3.03 -16.12 -4.90
N PRO A 120 2.64 -16.63 -6.10
CA PRO A 120 3.51 -17.51 -6.87
C PRO A 120 4.72 -16.75 -7.41
N GLY A 121 5.90 -17.34 -7.32
CA GLY A 121 7.12 -16.72 -7.83
C GLY A 121 7.50 -15.44 -7.10
N ARG A 122 7.19 -15.32 -5.80
CA ARG A 122 7.53 -14.16 -4.96
C ARG A 122 9.01 -13.80 -5.03
N GLU A 123 9.89 -14.79 -5.17
CA GLU A 123 11.34 -14.62 -5.34
C GLU A 123 11.72 -13.90 -6.64
N ALA A 124 10.92 -14.04 -7.70
CA ALA A 124 11.13 -13.36 -8.97
C ALA A 124 10.72 -11.88 -8.93
N LEU A 125 10.09 -11.44 -7.84
CA LEU A 125 9.75 -10.03 -7.56
C LEU A 125 10.81 -9.36 -6.67
N SER A 126 12.04 -9.86 -6.64
CA SER A 126 13.15 -9.22 -5.93
C SER A 126 13.28 -7.74 -6.36
N GLY A 127 13.30 -6.83 -5.39
CA GLY A 127 13.29 -5.38 -5.63
C GLY A 127 11.91 -4.74 -5.72
N SER A 128 10.83 -5.55 -5.80
CA SER A 128 9.47 -5.04 -5.63
C SER A 128 9.09 -4.97 -4.16
N LEU A 129 8.18 -4.06 -3.84
CA LEU A 129 7.48 -4.01 -2.56
C LEU A 129 6.18 -4.80 -2.66
N ILE A 130 5.99 -5.75 -1.76
CA ILE A 130 4.79 -6.59 -1.69
C ILE A 130 4.12 -6.32 -0.36
N LEU A 131 2.89 -5.81 -0.41
CA LEU A 131 2.06 -5.63 0.79
C LEU A 131 0.92 -6.62 0.73
N GLU A 132 0.76 -7.39 1.81
CA GLU A 132 -0.34 -8.32 1.98
C GLU A 132 -1.49 -7.62 2.70
N HIS A 133 -2.65 -7.66 2.08
CA HIS A 133 -3.88 -7.08 2.58
C HIS A 133 -4.83 -8.16 3.05
N GLY A 134 -5.51 -7.89 4.16
CA GLY A 134 -6.53 -8.80 4.69
C GLY A 134 -7.78 -8.87 3.81
N SER A 135 -8.68 -9.77 4.17
CA SER A 135 -9.96 -9.96 3.48
C SER A 135 -11.01 -8.86 3.72
N ARG A 136 -10.68 -7.84 4.51
CA ARG A 136 -11.64 -6.83 4.97
C ARG A 136 -12.28 -6.04 3.82
N ASP A 137 -11.51 -5.67 2.81
CA ASP A 137 -11.96 -4.72 1.77
C ASP A 137 -12.68 -5.40 0.59
N PHE A 138 -12.40 -6.69 0.35
CA PHE A 138 -12.87 -7.42 -0.85
C PHE A 138 -13.36 -8.84 -0.56
N GLY A 139 -13.50 -9.22 0.72
CA GLY A 139 -13.86 -10.59 1.13
C GLY A 139 -12.78 -11.65 0.85
N LEU A 140 -11.63 -11.25 0.29
CA LEU A 140 -10.51 -12.11 -0.10
C LEU A 140 -9.20 -11.45 0.29
N VAL A 141 -8.22 -12.26 0.72
CA VAL A 141 -6.83 -11.80 0.87
C VAL A 141 -6.32 -11.37 -0.50
N TRP A 142 -5.62 -10.24 -0.53
CA TRP A 142 -5.08 -9.70 -1.76
C TRP A 142 -3.72 -9.06 -1.51
N PHE A 143 -2.96 -8.87 -2.58
CA PHE A 143 -1.62 -8.30 -2.50
C PHE A 143 -1.55 -7.08 -3.41
N SER A 144 -0.94 -6.02 -2.93
CA SER A 144 -0.44 -4.95 -3.80
C SER A 144 1.04 -5.18 -4.06
N VAL A 145 1.42 -5.29 -5.32
CA VAL A 145 2.81 -5.43 -5.73
C VAL A 145 3.24 -4.17 -6.45
N TRP A 146 4.25 -3.51 -5.90
CA TRP A 146 4.82 -2.26 -6.37
C TRP A 146 6.22 -2.48 -6.92
N GLY A 147 6.50 -2.06 -8.14
CA GLY A 147 7.81 -2.23 -8.75
C GLY A 147 7.91 -1.69 -10.16
N GLU A 148 9.03 -1.93 -10.82
CA GLU A 148 9.27 -1.50 -12.19
C GLU A 148 8.29 -2.20 -13.17
N SER A 149 7.76 -1.44 -14.13
CA SER A 149 6.76 -1.94 -15.09
C SER A 149 7.20 -3.20 -15.83
N GLU A 150 8.47 -3.26 -16.26
CA GLU A 150 9.02 -4.40 -17.01
C GLU A 150 9.12 -5.66 -16.16
N LEU A 151 9.54 -5.51 -14.90
CA LEU A 151 9.62 -6.60 -13.93
C LEU A 151 8.23 -7.17 -13.67
N LEU A 152 7.26 -6.31 -13.32
CA LEU A 152 5.88 -6.73 -13.04
C LEU A 152 5.24 -7.39 -14.25
N ARG A 153 5.48 -6.88 -15.46
CA ARG A 153 4.96 -7.47 -16.70
C ARG A 153 5.57 -8.84 -16.98
N SER A 154 6.88 -8.99 -16.85
CA SER A 154 7.58 -10.25 -17.08
C SER A 154 7.13 -11.33 -16.08
N TRP A 155 7.00 -10.94 -14.81
CA TRP A 155 6.48 -11.79 -13.75
C TRP A 155 5.04 -12.21 -14.02
N GLN A 156 4.16 -11.26 -14.36
CA GLN A 156 2.76 -11.52 -14.69
C GLN A 156 2.62 -12.52 -15.86
N LEU A 157 3.39 -12.35 -16.93
CA LEU A 157 3.38 -13.27 -18.08
C LEU A 157 3.83 -14.68 -17.71
N LYS A 158 4.77 -14.82 -16.77
CA LYS A 158 5.31 -16.12 -16.37
C LYS A 158 4.38 -16.90 -15.44
N TYR A 159 3.78 -16.23 -14.45
CA TYR A 159 3.04 -16.90 -13.38
C TYR A 159 1.51 -16.77 -13.50
N PHE A 160 1.03 -15.87 -14.36
CA PHE A 160 -0.39 -15.54 -14.50
C PHE A 160 -0.81 -15.44 -15.98
N ALA A 161 -0.17 -16.19 -16.88
CA ALA A 161 -0.51 -16.23 -18.30
C ALA A 161 -2.00 -16.54 -18.56
N GLU A 162 -2.60 -17.36 -17.69
CA GLU A 162 -4.00 -17.79 -17.75
C GLU A 162 -4.92 -17.03 -16.78
N ALA A 163 -4.40 -16.04 -16.05
CA ALA A 163 -5.18 -15.35 -15.04
C ALA A 163 -6.19 -14.40 -15.67
N GLN A 164 -7.36 -14.30 -15.04
CA GLN A 164 -8.36 -13.33 -15.46
C GLN A 164 -7.88 -11.92 -15.08
N LEU A 165 -7.84 -11.04 -16.09
CA LEU A 165 -7.68 -9.61 -15.86
C LEU A 165 -9.03 -9.06 -15.43
N TRP A 166 -9.12 -8.58 -14.19
CA TRP A 166 -10.31 -7.91 -13.72
C TRP A 166 -10.28 -6.43 -14.08
N ASP A 167 -11.45 -5.88 -14.35
CA ASP A 167 -11.68 -4.44 -14.32
C ASP A 167 -12.34 -4.01 -13.00
N TRP A 168 -12.51 -2.70 -12.81
CA TRP A 168 -13.07 -2.17 -11.57
C TRP A 168 -14.54 -2.58 -11.36
N SER A 169 -15.32 -2.72 -12.44
CA SER A 169 -16.72 -3.12 -12.37
C SER A 169 -16.90 -4.56 -11.90
N GLU A 170 -15.95 -5.43 -12.23
CA GLU A 170 -15.90 -6.81 -11.74
C GLU A 170 -15.53 -6.86 -10.25
N LEU A 171 -14.65 -5.95 -9.81
CA LEU A 171 -14.24 -5.83 -8.41
C LEU A 171 -15.40 -5.33 -7.53
N ASP A 172 -16.07 -4.26 -7.95
CA ASP A 172 -17.18 -3.65 -7.19
C ASP A 172 -18.37 -4.61 -7.06
N ARG A 173 -18.61 -5.49 -8.04
CA ARG A 173 -19.66 -6.53 -7.95
C ARG A 173 -19.43 -7.57 -6.85
N ARG A 174 -18.22 -7.64 -6.27
CA ARG A 174 -17.85 -8.58 -5.21
C ARG A 174 -17.80 -7.94 -3.82
N ARG A 175 -17.97 -6.63 -3.71
CA ARG A 175 -18.11 -5.89 -2.44
C ARG A 175 -19.55 -6.00 -1.93
#